data_AF-A0A0S7YSG7-F1
#
_entry.id   AF-A0A0S7YSG7-F1
#
_cell.length_a   1.000
_cell.length_b   1.000
_cell.length_c   1.000
_cell.angle_alpha   90.00
_cell.angle_beta   90.00
_cell.angle_gamma   90.00
#
_symmetry.space_group_name_H-M   'P 1'
#
loop_
_entity.id
_entity.type
_entity.pdbx_description
1 polymer ?
#
loop_
_entity_poly.entity_id
_entity_poly.type
_entity_poly.pdbx_seq_one_letter_code
_entity_poly.pdbx_strand_id
1 'polypeptide(L)'
;MKLAKPLACALTIGCLLVLITFTPAVFAAVQDPSASAPGRVMARQATKENQLWITADHTKHEALKKTFTTGAEITKACLSCHSEAKAQFEKTIHWQWMVPGTESDKKIGKAGYSLNNFCISTNKTKDNSCLACHPGWGTATEAINCLVCHGRETINWDEAFEDMQYFMGESDEESREMAADLQSQIQSAVQAVGRPTRKNCGSCHFYGGGGDGVKHGDLDSSLTKPNKDLDVHMGSDGQNFDCVRCHTTQLHNIAGRMYTAPAYTERKSLIEDDLASKITCESCHSATPHEAGHKANDHTDKVACQSCHIPTVARVNPTKMSWDWSEAGRKKDGKPYKTKDEFGKYDYMSIKGQMKWAKNIQPEYFWFNGSIASRTTRDEIDPAGVVAVSQPVGGQSDPQSRIFPFKIHRGVQPYDKVHKTLLAPLLSGDDGYWKTLDWDRALSKGQEALGLPFSGQFDFVETTYVFPLTHMVAPKATVVTCKECHAREDGRLAELAGFYMPGRDQWRFMDAMGWVLVIGSLLGVVLHGLGRVFTNGRKEG
;
A
#
# COMPACT_ATOMS: atom_id res chain seq x y z
N MET A 1 21.69 35.62 100.28
CA MET A 1 22.99 36.15 99.80
C MET A 1 22.78 36.62 98.36
N LYS A 2 22.72 37.96 98.17
CA LYS A 2 22.65 38.80 96.94
C LYS A 2 22.15 38.14 95.62
N LEU A 3 20.93 38.38 95.10
CA LEU A 3 20.41 39.53 94.31
C LEU A 3 21.38 39.94 93.17
N ALA A 4 21.05 40.08 91.87
CA ALA A 4 19.81 40.39 91.16
C ALA A 4 19.87 40.07 89.63
N LYS A 5 18.72 40.06 88.95
CA LYS A 5 18.48 40.16 87.48
C LYS A 5 18.58 41.65 87.00
N PRO A 6 18.24 42.03 85.74
CA PRO A 6 18.61 41.56 84.38
C PRO A 6 19.06 42.75 83.47
N LEU A 7 19.43 42.54 82.19
CA LEU A 7 19.03 43.44 81.08
C LEU A 7 19.26 42.81 79.69
N ALA A 8 18.36 43.18 78.78
CA ALA A 8 18.18 42.67 77.43
C ALA A 8 19.18 43.22 76.40
N CYS A 9 19.45 42.46 75.34
CA CYS A 9 19.47 43.00 73.98
C CYS A 9 19.30 41.88 72.95
N ALA A 10 18.38 42.10 72.02
CA ALA A 10 18.04 41.20 70.93
C ALA A 10 19.10 41.23 69.83
N LEU A 11 19.44 40.08 69.26
CA LEU A 11 19.83 39.99 67.86
C LEU A 11 19.49 38.59 67.33
N THR A 12 18.40 38.52 66.58
CA THR A 12 18.01 37.41 65.74
C THR A 12 19.00 37.28 64.58
N ILE A 13 19.84 36.24 64.58
CA ILE A 13 20.58 35.79 63.41
C ILE A 13 20.16 34.35 63.13
N GLY A 14 19.63 34.13 61.93
CA GLY A 14 19.03 32.88 61.50
C GLY A 14 20.02 31.73 61.46
N CYS A 15 19.66 30.62 62.10
CA CYS A 15 20.24 29.31 61.85
C CYS A 15 19.84 28.83 60.46
N LEU A 16 20.75 28.98 59.49
CA LEU A 16 20.70 28.24 58.24
C LEU A 16 21.16 26.81 58.51
N LEU A 17 20.21 25.88 58.64
CA LEU A 17 20.47 24.44 58.65
C LEU A 17 20.94 24.02 57.26
N VAL A 18 22.26 23.89 57.08
CA VAL A 18 22.87 23.27 55.90
C VAL A 18 22.71 21.75 56.04
N LEU A 19 21.66 21.19 55.45
CA LEU A 19 21.58 19.76 55.18
C LEU A 19 22.58 19.43 54.06
N ILE A 20 23.71 18.84 54.42
CA ILE A 20 24.63 18.21 53.46
C ILE A 20 24.04 16.85 53.10
N THR A 21 23.22 16.80 52.05
CA THR A 21 22.86 15.55 51.40
C THR A 21 24.03 15.10 50.52
N PHE A 22 24.75 14.07 50.95
CA PHE A 22 25.68 13.33 50.11
C PHE A 22 24.88 12.56 49.04
N THR A 23 24.59 13.20 47.91
CA THR A 23 24.23 12.50 46.67
C THR A 23 25.53 12.08 45.97
N PRO A 24 25.76 10.78 45.69
CA PRO A 24 26.88 10.39 44.88
C PRO A 24 26.67 10.98 43.48
N ALA A 25 27.65 11.77 43.02
CA ALA A 25 27.71 12.23 41.65
C ALA A 25 27.88 11.01 40.74
N VAL A 26 26.76 10.45 40.27
CA VAL A 26 26.76 9.56 39.12
C VAL A 26 27.12 10.45 37.95
N PHE A 27 28.39 10.42 37.54
CA PHE A 27 28.79 10.89 36.22
C PHE A 27 28.09 10.01 35.18
N ALA A 28 26.87 10.38 34.82
CA ALA A 28 26.28 9.92 33.57
C ALA A 28 27.16 10.52 32.48
N ALA A 29 27.95 9.68 31.82
CA ALA A 29 28.65 10.06 30.60
C ALA A 29 27.60 10.63 29.64
N VAL A 30 27.67 11.92 29.37
CA VAL A 30 26.88 12.58 28.33
C VAL A 30 27.37 11.98 27.01
N GLN A 31 26.69 10.92 26.57
CA GLN A 31 26.89 10.39 25.22
C GLN A 31 26.40 11.45 24.26
N ASP A 32 27.29 11.91 23.40
CA ASP A 32 26.99 12.77 22.26
C ASP A 32 25.80 12.17 21.46
N PRO A 33 24.66 12.87 21.34
CA PRO A 33 23.49 12.37 20.61
C PRO A 33 23.79 12.09 19.13
N SER A 34 24.89 12.64 18.60
CA SER A 34 25.35 12.43 17.22
C SER A 34 26.28 11.21 17.06
N ALA A 35 26.82 10.67 18.16
CA ALA A 35 27.72 9.52 18.12
C ALA A 35 26.90 8.22 17.96
N SER A 36 26.77 7.75 16.72
CA SER A 36 26.24 6.42 16.43
C SER A 36 27.03 5.38 17.22
N ALA A 37 26.35 4.66 18.13
CA ALA A 37 26.94 3.59 18.92
C ALA A 37 27.79 2.66 18.03
N PRO A 38 29.02 2.27 18.43
CA PRO A 38 29.92 1.47 17.61
C PRO A 38 29.26 0.20 17.04
N GLY A 39 28.41 -0.46 17.83
CA GLY A 39 27.63 -1.62 17.38
C GLY A 39 26.66 -1.32 16.22
N ARG A 40 26.04 -0.14 16.19
CA ARG A 40 25.18 0.30 15.06
C ARG A 40 26.02 0.62 13.82
N VAL A 41 27.20 1.20 13.99
CA VAL A 41 28.14 1.44 12.87
C VAL A 41 28.60 0.12 12.28
N MET A 42 29.02 -0.82 13.14
CA MET A 42 29.45 -2.15 12.74
C MET A 42 28.33 -2.96 12.07
N ALA A 43 27.11 -2.94 12.60
CA ALA A 43 25.96 -3.59 11.98
C ALA A 43 25.63 -3.00 10.60
N ARG A 44 25.66 -1.67 10.47
CA ARG A 44 25.47 -0.99 9.17
C ARG A 44 26.57 -1.38 8.19
N GLN A 45 27.82 -1.41 8.63
CA GLN A 45 28.98 -1.78 7.81
C GLN A 45 28.95 -3.25 7.37
N ALA A 46 28.56 -4.17 8.27
CA ALA A 46 28.38 -5.60 7.98
C ALA A 46 27.24 -5.87 6.98
N THR A 47 26.24 -4.99 6.90
CA THR A 47 25.12 -5.09 5.94
C THR A 47 25.31 -4.28 4.66
N LYS A 48 26.37 -3.47 4.57
CA LYS A 48 26.59 -2.50 3.47
C LYS A 48 26.95 -3.18 2.15
N GLU A 49 27.59 -4.34 2.22
CA GLU A 49 27.86 -5.22 1.08
C GLU A 49 27.19 -6.57 1.33
N ASN A 50 25.87 -6.65 1.09
CA ASN A 50 25.21 -7.94 0.98
C ASN A 50 25.57 -8.56 -0.38
N GLN A 51 26.78 -9.13 -0.50
CA GLN A 51 27.02 -10.23 -1.43
C GLN A 51 26.16 -11.41 -0.94
N LEU A 52 24.91 -11.45 -1.41
CA LEU A 52 24.03 -12.58 -1.17
C LEU A 52 24.56 -13.74 -2.02
N TRP A 53 25.17 -14.71 -1.36
CA TRP A 53 25.74 -15.89 -1.98
C TRP A 53 24.62 -16.68 -2.67
N ILE A 54 24.60 -16.64 -4.00
CA ILE A 54 23.76 -17.54 -4.79
C ILE A 54 24.48 -18.88 -4.80
N THR A 55 23.84 -19.91 -4.24
CA THR A 55 24.45 -21.22 -4.05
C THR A 55 24.33 -22.14 -5.28
N ALA A 56 23.60 -21.70 -6.31
CA ALA A 56 23.37 -22.47 -7.53
C ALA A 56 23.66 -21.62 -8.78
N ASP A 57 24.57 -22.12 -9.60
CA ASP A 57 24.87 -21.58 -10.94
C ASP A 57 24.09 -22.40 -11.97
N HIS A 58 23.00 -21.82 -12.45
CA HIS A 58 22.03 -22.54 -13.29
C HIS A 58 22.58 -22.91 -14.67
N THR A 59 23.63 -22.24 -15.14
CA THR A 59 24.34 -22.58 -16.39
C THR A 59 25.04 -23.94 -16.32
N LYS A 60 25.32 -24.44 -15.11
CA LYS A 60 26.01 -25.70 -14.87
C LYS A 60 25.08 -26.91 -14.75
N HIS A 61 23.77 -26.70 -14.72
CA HIS A 61 22.81 -27.80 -14.56
C HIS A 61 22.44 -28.43 -15.90
N GLU A 62 22.79 -29.70 -16.11
CA GLU A 62 22.48 -30.45 -17.33
C GLU A 62 20.97 -30.47 -17.67
N ALA A 63 20.11 -30.46 -16.64
CA ALA A 63 18.66 -30.38 -16.83
C ALA A 63 18.19 -29.11 -17.58
N LEU A 64 19.02 -28.05 -17.60
CA LEU A 64 18.76 -26.75 -18.25
C LEU A 64 19.54 -26.55 -19.56
N LYS A 65 20.30 -27.55 -20.02
CA LYS A 65 21.05 -27.52 -21.29
C LYS A 65 20.35 -28.24 -22.44
N LYS A 66 19.10 -28.66 -22.21
CA LYS A 66 18.27 -29.33 -23.22
C LYS A 66 17.52 -28.31 -24.09
N THR A 67 17.03 -28.77 -25.24
CA THR A 67 16.05 -28.07 -26.06
C THR A 67 14.73 -27.95 -25.31
N PHE A 68 14.10 -26.77 -25.36
CA PHE A 68 12.83 -26.49 -24.68
C PHE A 68 11.83 -25.96 -25.68
N THR A 69 10.71 -26.65 -25.82
CA THR A 69 9.63 -26.33 -26.76
C THR A 69 8.40 -25.75 -26.09
N THR A 70 8.29 -25.90 -24.76
CA THR A 70 7.18 -25.35 -24.00
C THR A 70 7.63 -24.88 -22.62
N GLY A 71 6.86 -23.95 -22.04
CA GLY A 71 7.04 -23.53 -20.66
C GLY A 71 6.92 -24.68 -19.65
N ALA A 72 6.02 -25.64 -19.88
CA ALA A 72 5.84 -26.80 -18.99
C ALA A 72 7.10 -27.68 -18.92
N GLU A 73 7.87 -27.80 -20.00
CA GLU A 73 9.15 -28.51 -20.01
C GLU A 73 10.22 -27.81 -19.17
N ILE A 74 10.22 -26.47 -19.18
CA ILE A 74 11.08 -25.63 -18.33
C ILE A 74 10.69 -25.85 -16.87
N THR A 75 9.40 -25.73 -16.53
CA THR A 75 8.90 -26.00 -15.17
C THR A 75 9.31 -27.39 -14.70
N LYS A 76 9.15 -28.42 -15.53
CA LYS A 76 9.54 -29.80 -15.21
C LYS A 76 11.04 -29.93 -14.95
N ALA A 77 11.87 -29.20 -15.69
CA ALA A 77 13.32 -29.16 -15.45
C ALA A 77 13.66 -28.49 -14.13
N CYS A 78 13.03 -27.35 -13.79
CA CYS A 78 13.24 -26.70 -12.49
C CYS A 78 12.85 -27.64 -11.33
N LEU A 79 11.72 -28.33 -11.46
CA LEU A 79 11.18 -29.21 -10.42
C LEU A 79 11.97 -30.52 -10.23
N SER A 80 12.88 -30.89 -11.13
CA SER A 80 13.77 -32.03 -10.89
C SER A 80 14.76 -31.80 -9.75
N CYS A 81 15.05 -30.53 -9.44
CA CYS A 81 15.91 -30.12 -8.33
C CYS A 81 15.14 -29.42 -7.21
N HIS A 82 14.08 -28.66 -7.55
CA HIS A 82 13.24 -27.92 -6.61
C HIS A 82 11.93 -28.67 -6.29
N SER A 83 12.05 -29.92 -5.82
CA SER A 83 10.92 -30.85 -5.67
C SER A 83 9.75 -30.31 -4.84
N GLU A 84 10.05 -29.56 -3.77
CA GLU A 84 9.04 -29.03 -2.86
C GLU A 84 8.44 -27.69 -3.32
N ALA A 85 9.08 -26.99 -4.25
CA ALA A 85 8.70 -25.62 -4.61
C ALA A 85 7.28 -25.55 -5.17
N LYS A 86 6.89 -26.54 -5.99
CA LYS A 86 5.51 -26.67 -6.49
C LYS A 86 4.52 -26.79 -5.34
N ALA A 87 4.70 -27.77 -4.46
CA ALA A 87 3.79 -28.05 -3.36
C ALA A 87 3.67 -26.88 -2.37
N GLN A 88 4.75 -26.10 -2.20
CA GLN A 88 4.76 -24.87 -1.42
C GLN A 88 3.96 -23.76 -2.11
N PHE A 89 4.27 -23.47 -3.38
CA PHE A 89 3.70 -22.33 -4.10
C PHE A 89 2.21 -22.52 -4.42
N GLU A 90 1.77 -23.73 -4.76
CA GLU A 90 0.38 -24.03 -5.09
C GLU A 90 -0.60 -23.83 -3.91
N LYS A 91 -0.08 -23.71 -2.69
CA LYS A 91 -0.86 -23.40 -1.48
C LYS A 91 -1.03 -21.89 -1.24
N THR A 92 -0.35 -21.05 -2.02
CA THR A 92 -0.34 -19.61 -1.82
C THR A 92 -1.46 -18.91 -2.59
N ILE A 93 -1.82 -17.70 -2.15
CA ILE A 93 -2.77 -16.84 -2.88
C ILE A 93 -2.28 -16.46 -4.29
N HIS A 94 -0.97 -16.48 -4.55
CA HIS A 94 -0.44 -16.14 -5.88
C HIS A 94 -0.81 -17.19 -6.92
N TRP A 95 -0.83 -18.46 -6.54
CA TRP A 95 -1.28 -19.56 -7.40
C TRP A 95 -2.79 -19.76 -7.33
N GLN A 96 -3.36 -19.87 -6.13
CA GLN A 96 -4.78 -20.20 -6.01
C GLN A 96 -5.69 -19.04 -6.40
N TRP A 97 -5.17 -17.81 -6.33
CA TRP A 97 -5.99 -16.59 -6.43
C TRP A 97 -7.17 -16.58 -5.46
N MET A 98 -7.05 -17.33 -4.37
CA MET A 98 -8.02 -17.51 -3.30
C MET A 98 -7.35 -17.21 -1.97
N VAL A 99 -8.08 -16.56 -1.07
CA VAL A 99 -7.60 -16.31 0.28
C VAL A 99 -7.70 -17.63 1.07
N PRO A 100 -6.58 -18.19 1.57
CA PRO A 100 -6.61 -19.42 2.35
C PRO A 100 -7.46 -19.28 3.61
N GLY A 101 -8.20 -20.32 3.99
CA GLY A 101 -8.94 -20.37 5.25
C GLY A 101 -10.16 -19.44 5.35
N THR A 102 -10.66 -18.89 4.24
CA THR A 102 -11.92 -18.14 4.25
C THR A 102 -13.13 -19.06 4.39
N GLU A 103 -14.22 -18.54 4.98
CA GLU A 103 -15.48 -19.29 5.11
C GLU A 103 -15.88 -19.88 3.75
N SER A 104 -16.16 -21.18 3.74
CA SER A 104 -16.29 -22.00 2.51
C SER A 104 -17.35 -21.50 1.53
N ASP A 105 -18.30 -20.70 2.02
CA ASP A 105 -19.41 -20.10 1.31
C ASP A 105 -19.05 -18.76 0.63
N LYS A 106 -18.21 -17.91 1.24
CA LYS A 106 -17.86 -16.60 0.64
C LYS A 106 -16.83 -16.68 -0.47
N LYS A 107 -15.90 -17.65 -0.41
CA LYS A 107 -14.85 -17.89 -1.42
C LYS A 107 -14.22 -16.58 -1.95
N ILE A 108 -13.51 -15.88 -1.08
CA ILE A 108 -12.89 -14.57 -1.39
C ILE A 108 -11.55 -14.79 -2.12
N GLY A 109 -11.33 -14.03 -3.18
CA GLY A 109 -10.15 -14.09 -4.02
C GLY A 109 -10.45 -13.71 -5.47
N LYS A 110 -9.40 -13.46 -6.27
CA LYS A 110 -9.56 -13.19 -7.70
C LYS A 110 -10.25 -14.35 -8.42
N ALA A 111 -9.98 -15.60 -8.04
CA ALA A 111 -10.61 -16.80 -8.60
C ALA A 111 -11.94 -17.17 -7.89
N GLY A 112 -12.45 -16.30 -7.02
CA GLY A 112 -13.66 -16.50 -6.24
C GLY A 112 -14.81 -15.58 -6.65
N TYR A 113 -15.61 -15.14 -5.67
CA TYR A 113 -16.73 -14.21 -5.87
C TYR A 113 -16.35 -12.74 -5.64
N SER A 114 -15.06 -12.43 -5.53
CA SER A 114 -14.62 -11.06 -5.28
C SER A 114 -14.84 -10.15 -6.48
N LEU A 115 -15.13 -8.90 -6.15
CA LEU A 115 -15.32 -7.81 -7.10
C LEU A 115 -14.31 -6.68 -6.84
N ASN A 116 -14.07 -5.89 -7.87
CA ASN A 116 -13.57 -4.52 -7.76
C ASN A 116 -14.40 -3.61 -8.67
N ASN A 117 -14.12 -2.31 -8.70
CA ASN A 117 -14.77 -1.36 -9.62
C ASN A 117 -13.84 -0.92 -10.77
N PHE A 118 -12.91 -1.78 -11.17
CA PHE A 118 -12.07 -1.65 -12.36
C PHE A 118 -12.59 -2.59 -13.46
N CYS A 119 -11.93 -3.75 -13.64
CA CYS A 119 -12.39 -4.81 -14.54
C CYS A 119 -13.44 -5.72 -13.89
N ILE A 120 -14.03 -5.31 -12.77
CA ILE A 120 -15.14 -5.97 -12.07
C ILE A 120 -14.77 -7.32 -11.45
N SER A 121 -14.59 -8.39 -12.24
CA SER A 121 -14.25 -9.73 -11.75
C SER A 121 -13.33 -10.47 -12.73
N THR A 122 -12.74 -11.59 -12.29
CA THR A 122 -12.14 -12.57 -13.22
C THR A 122 -13.10 -13.70 -13.60
N ASN A 123 -14.32 -13.70 -13.02
CA ASN A 123 -15.34 -14.72 -13.21
C ASN A 123 -14.81 -16.14 -12.96
N LYS A 124 -14.17 -16.35 -11.80
CA LYS A 124 -13.46 -17.61 -11.47
C LYS A 124 -12.52 -18.03 -12.60
N THR A 125 -11.65 -17.09 -13.00
CA THR A 125 -10.66 -17.25 -14.07
C THR A 125 -11.21 -17.51 -15.48
N LYS A 126 -12.52 -17.35 -15.73
CA LYS A 126 -13.08 -17.43 -17.09
C LYS A 126 -12.76 -16.22 -17.96
N ASP A 127 -12.42 -15.08 -17.36
CA ASP A 127 -11.83 -13.95 -18.09
C ASP A 127 -10.33 -14.17 -18.33
N ASN A 128 -10.00 -14.93 -19.37
CA ASN A 128 -8.62 -15.36 -19.67
C ASN A 128 -7.63 -14.20 -19.79
N SER A 129 -8.08 -13.02 -20.23
CA SER A 129 -7.21 -11.82 -20.29
C SER A 129 -6.61 -11.44 -18.93
N CYS A 130 -7.29 -11.77 -17.83
CA CYS A 130 -6.79 -11.52 -16.48
C CYS A 130 -5.63 -12.44 -16.11
N LEU A 131 -5.57 -13.64 -16.69
CA LEU A 131 -4.55 -14.65 -16.43
C LEU A 131 -3.16 -14.24 -16.93
N ALA A 132 -3.05 -13.18 -17.73
CA ALA A 132 -1.76 -12.55 -18.03
C ALA A 132 -0.98 -12.09 -16.78
N CYS A 133 -1.66 -11.91 -15.64
CA CYS A 133 -1.04 -11.62 -14.34
C CYS A 133 -1.00 -12.84 -13.40
N HIS A 134 -1.38 -14.03 -13.88
CA HIS A 134 -1.27 -15.29 -13.14
C HIS A 134 0.13 -15.86 -13.35
N PRO A 135 0.78 -16.45 -12.34
CA PRO A 135 2.12 -17.04 -12.46
C PRO A 135 2.13 -18.39 -13.20
N GLY A 136 1.31 -18.51 -14.25
CA GLY A 136 1.32 -19.60 -15.21
C GLY A 136 2.03 -19.18 -16.51
N TRP A 137 1.99 -20.03 -17.52
CA TRP A 137 2.56 -19.73 -18.84
C TRP A 137 1.48 -19.12 -19.73
N GLY A 138 1.69 -17.89 -20.19
CA GLY A 138 0.69 -17.14 -20.97
C GLY A 138 -0.61 -16.95 -20.18
N THR A 139 -1.72 -17.50 -20.69
CA THR A 139 -3.01 -17.55 -20.00
C THR A 139 -3.34 -18.93 -19.44
N ALA A 140 -2.39 -19.86 -19.48
CA ALA A 140 -2.55 -21.25 -19.08
C ALA A 140 -2.20 -21.44 -17.58
N THR A 141 -2.88 -22.36 -16.91
CA THR A 141 -2.73 -22.62 -15.46
C THR A 141 -2.33 -24.06 -15.14
N GLU A 142 -1.89 -24.83 -16.12
CA GLU A 142 -1.50 -26.24 -15.99
C GLU A 142 -0.10 -26.41 -15.39
N ALA A 143 0.76 -25.40 -15.55
CA ALA A 143 2.13 -25.40 -15.04
C ALA A 143 2.54 -24.04 -14.50
N ILE A 144 3.35 -24.04 -13.43
CA ILE A 144 3.89 -22.84 -12.79
C ILE A 144 4.99 -22.25 -13.66
N ASN A 145 4.90 -20.98 -14.02
CA ASN A 145 6.00 -20.25 -14.62
C ASN A 145 6.96 -19.76 -13.52
N CYS A 146 7.97 -20.57 -13.19
CA CYS A 146 8.98 -20.19 -12.19
C CYS A 146 9.75 -18.91 -12.59
N LEU A 147 9.89 -18.64 -13.89
CA LEU A 147 10.71 -17.56 -14.42
C LEU A 147 10.03 -16.19 -14.35
N VAL A 148 8.70 -16.12 -14.20
CA VAL A 148 8.01 -14.83 -14.00
C VAL A 148 8.54 -14.11 -12.75
N CYS A 149 8.86 -14.86 -11.70
CA CYS A 149 9.42 -14.34 -10.46
C CYS A 149 10.96 -14.38 -10.44
N HIS A 150 11.57 -15.42 -11.02
CA HIS A 150 13.00 -15.69 -10.85
C HIS A 150 13.88 -15.39 -12.07
N GLY A 151 13.29 -15.22 -13.25
CA GLY A 151 14.02 -14.92 -14.49
C GLY A 151 14.67 -13.54 -14.44
N ARG A 152 15.90 -13.46 -14.95
CA ARG A 152 16.68 -12.21 -15.06
C ARG A 152 16.67 -11.65 -16.47
N GLU A 153 16.34 -12.47 -17.45
CA GLU A 153 16.15 -12.07 -18.83
C GLU A 153 14.66 -11.89 -19.14
N THR A 154 14.36 -11.04 -20.12
CA THR A 154 13.00 -10.78 -20.57
C THR A 154 12.86 -11.35 -21.96
N ILE A 155 11.94 -12.28 -22.11
CA ILE A 155 11.61 -12.95 -23.35
C ILE A 155 10.09 -12.99 -23.46
N ASN A 156 9.58 -12.83 -24.68
CA ASN A 156 8.19 -13.12 -24.97
C ASN A 156 8.07 -14.62 -25.20
N TRP A 157 7.71 -15.37 -24.15
CA TRP A 157 7.70 -16.84 -24.21
C TRP A 157 6.72 -17.38 -25.24
N ASP A 158 5.54 -16.75 -25.39
CA ASP A 158 4.52 -17.22 -26.32
C ASP A 158 5.03 -17.08 -27.77
N GLU A 159 5.53 -15.89 -28.14
CA GLU A 159 6.14 -15.62 -29.45
C GLU A 159 7.37 -16.51 -29.70
N ALA A 160 8.26 -16.66 -28.71
CA ALA A 160 9.46 -17.49 -28.85
C ALA A 160 9.13 -18.96 -29.12
N PHE A 161 8.10 -19.52 -28.47
CA PHE A 161 7.69 -20.91 -28.71
C PHE A 161 6.92 -21.08 -30.02
N GLU A 162 6.05 -20.12 -30.39
CA GLU A 162 5.34 -20.12 -31.67
C GLU A 162 6.31 -20.06 -32.85
N ASP A 163 7.25 -19.10 -32.82
CA ASP A 163 8.27 -18.93 -33.85
C ASP A 163 9.19 -20.16 -33.92
N MET A 164 9.62 -20.69 -32.78
CA MET A 164 10.45 -21.88 -32.76
C MET A 164 9.73 -23.09 -33.37
N GLN A 165 8.44 -23.28 -33.07
CA GLN A 165 7.65 -24.35 -33.67
C GLN A 165 7.49 -24.18 -35.19
N TYR A 166 7.29 -22.94 -35.65
CA TYR A 166 7.23 -22.61 -37.07
C TYR A 166 8.54 -22.96 -37.79
N PHE A 167 9.68 -22.43 -37.32
CA PHE A 167 10.98 -22.64 -37.97
C PHE A 167 11.46 -24.10 -37.89
N MET A 168 11.14 -24.84 -36.83
CA MET A 168 11.42 -26.28 -36.76
C MET A 168 10.56 -27.13 -37.72
N GLY A 169 9.42 -26.61 -38.17
CA GLY A 169 8.54 -27.27 -39.14
C GLY A 169 9.01 -27.13 -40.59
N GLU A 170 9.85 -26.13 -40.86
CA GLU A 170 10.42 -25.87 -42.18
C GLU A 170 11.71 -26.67 -42.42
N SER A 171 12.02 -26.94 -43.68
CA SER A 171 13.12 -27.86 -44.06
C SER A 171 14.37 -27.17 -44.60
N ASP A 172 14.30 -25.86 -44.84
CA ASP A 172 15.38 -25.06 -45.37
C ASP A 172 16.43 -24.70 -44.30
N GLU A 173 17.62 -24.32 -44.75
CA GLU A 173 18.75 -24.08 -43.84
C GLU A 173 18.59 -22.79 -43.04
N GLU A 174 17.96 -21.76 -43.61
CA GLU A 174 17.72 -20.48 -42.94
C GLU A 174 16.78 -20.68 -41.74
N SER A 175 15.69 -21.41 -41.91
CA SER A 175 14.78 -21.77 -40.82
C SER A 175 15.47 -22.57 -39.71
N ARG A 176 16.39 -23.49 -40.05
CA ARG A 176 17.17 -24.23 -39.04
C ARG A 176 18.09 -23.34 -38.23
N GLU A 177 18.77 -22.39 -38.88
CA GLU A 177 19.62 -21.41 -38.20
C GLU A 177 18.79 -20.53 -37.26
N MET A 178 17.61 -20.07 -37.72
CA MET A 178 16.69 -19.28 -36.89
C MET A 178 16.19 -20.07 -35.67
N ALA A 179 15.80 -21.33 -35.85
CA ALA A 179 15.39 -22.19 -34.74
C ALA A 179 16.53 -22.42 -33.73
N ALA A 180 17.77 -22.58 -34.19
CA ALA A 180 18.94 -22.74 -33.32
C ALA A 180 19.24 -21.46 -32.52
N ASP A 181 19.13 -20.28 -33.14
CA ASP A 181 19.31 -19.00 -32.43
C ASP A 181 18.22 -18.78 -31.37
N LEU A 182 16.95 -18.99 -31.71
CA LEU A 182 15.84 -18.93 -30.75
C LEU A 182 16.04 -19.91 -29.58
N GLN A 183 16.49 -21.13 -29.86
CA GLN A 183 16.77 -22.12 -28.82
C GLN A 183 17.92 -21.69 -27.90
N SER A 184 18.95 -21.03 -28.44
CA SER A 184 20.05 -20.44 -27.67
C SER A 184 19.55 -19.32 -26.75
N GLN A 185 18.70 -18.42 -27.27
CA GLN A 185 18.06 -17.36 -26.49
C GLN A 185 17.19 -17.93 -25.37
N ILE A 186 16.37 -18.94 -25.66
CA ILE A 186 15.56 -19.66 -24.66
C ILE A 186 16.45 -20.28 -23.58
N GLN A 187 17.54 -20.95 -23.95
CA GLN A 187 18.46 -21.55 -22.97
C GLN A 187 19.14 -20.50 -22.10
N SER A 188 19.61 -19.39 -22.68
CA SER A 188 20.16 -18.26 -21.91
C SER A 188 19.16 -17.76 -20.88
N ALA A 189 17.91 -17.51 -21.29
CA ALA A 189 16.87 -17.01 -20.41
C ALA A 189 16.48 -18.01 -19.30
N VAL A 190 16.42 -19.30 -19.61
CA VAL A 190 16.15 -20.39 -18.65
C VAL A 190 17.27 -20.54 -17.64
N GLN A 191 18.53 -20.29 -18.02
CA GLN A 191 19.69 -20.37 -17.14
C GLN A 191 19.91 -19.07 -16.36
N ALA A 192 19.38 -17.94 -16.84
CA ALA A 192 19.44 -16.64 -16.17
C ALA A 192 18.44 -16.54 -15.01
N VAL A 193 18.64 -17.34 -13.96
CA VAL A 193 17.77 -17.43 -12.79
C VAL A 193 18.41 -16.75 -11.58
N GLY A 194 17.61 -16.03 -10.79
CA GLY A 194 18.08 -15.44 -9.55
C GLY A 194 16.97 -15.07 -8.58
N ARG A 195 17.33 -14.29 -7.55
CA ARG A 195 16.36 -13.73 -6.62
C ARG A 195 15.42 -12.76 -7.35
N PRO A 196 14.12 -12.71 -7.02
CA PRO A 196 13.20 -11.77 -7.64
C PRO A 196 13.65 -10.33 -7.42
N THR A 197 13.54 -9.53 -8.47
CA THR A 197 13.77 -8.08 -8.44
C THR A 197 12.44 -7.32 -8.49
N ARG A 198 12.47 -6.00 -8.29
CA ARG A 198 11.28 -5.14 -8.50
C ARG A 198 10.63 -5.32 -9.87
N LYS A 199 11.42 -5.57 -10.93
CA LYS A 199 10.90 -5.81 -12.29
C LYS A 199 10.01 -7.06 -12.34
N ASN A 200 10.42 -8.14 -11.67
CA ASN A 200 9.68 -9.40 -11.65
C ASN A 200 8.30 -9.22 -10.99
N CYS A 201 8.27 -8.64 -9.77
CA CYS A 201 7.02 -8.34 -9.07
C CYS A 201 6.16 -7.32 -9.86
N GLY A 202 6.83 -6.33 -10.43
CA GLY A 202 6.24 -5.23 -11.19
C GLY A 202 5.49 -5.66 -12.44
N SER A 203 5.91 -6.76 -13.09
CA SER A 203 5.24 -7.32 -14.29
C SER A 203 3.72 -7.47 -14.12
N CYS A 204 3.27 -7.77 -12.90
CA CYS A 204 1.86 -7.87 -12.55
C CYS A 204 1.39 -6.71 -11.65
N HIS A 205 2.20 -6.32 -10.65
CA HIS A 205 1.77 -5.37 -9.63
C HIS A 205 1.72 -3.91 -10.12
N PHE A 206 2.51 -3.53 -11.12
CA PHE A 206 2.50 -2.18 -11.70
C PHE A 206 1.42 -2.00 -12.76
N TYR A 207 0.96 -3.08 -13.39
CA TYR A 207 0.06 -3.05 -14.56
C TYR A 207 -1.38 -3.51 -14.28
N GLY A 208 -1.72 -3.78 -13.01
CA GLY A 208 -3.05 -4.23 -12.62
C GLY A 208 -4.15 -3.25 -13.01
N GLY A 209 -5.31 -3.77 -13.46
CA GLY A 209 -6.42 -2.93 -13.95
C GLY A 209 -6.33 -2.58 -15.44
N GLY A 210 -5.44 -3.24 -16.18
CA GLY A 210 -5.33 -3.15 -17.64
C GLY A 210 -4.36 -2.08 -18.13
N GLY A 211 -3.36 -1.72 -17.33
CA GLY A 211 -2.32 -0.75 -17.70
C GLY A 211 -1.47 -0.27 -16.53
N ASP A 212 -0.34 0.35 -16.86
CA ASP A 212 0.62 0.88 -15.90
C ASP A 212 0.04 1.98 -15.00
N GLY A 213 0.24 1.85 -13.69
CA GLY A 213 -0.17 2.82 -12.67
C GLY A 213 -1.68 2.93 -12.46
N VAL A 214 -2.50 2.10 -13.12
CA VAL A 214 -3.98 2.23 -13.10
C VAL A 214 -4.56 2.08 -11.69
N LYS A 215 -4.11 1.09 -10.92
CA LYS A 215 -4.86 0.57 -9.76
C LYS A 215 -4.44 1.16 -8.41
N HIS A 216 -3.24 0.88 -7.92
CA HIS A 216 -2.84 1.21 -6.54
C HIS A 216 -2.50 2.70 -6.34
N GLY A 217 -1.91 3.33 -7.36
CA GLY A 217 -1.47 4.73 -7.29
C GLY A 217 -0.09 4.93 -6.64
N ASP A 218 0.32 4.04 -5.73
CA ASP A 218 1.66 3.99 -5.15
C ASP A 218 2.55 2.87 -5.73
N LEU A 219 2.07 2.16 -6.76
CA LEU A 219 2.81 1.12 -7.48
C LEU A 219 2.64 1.29 -8.99
N ASP A 220 3.73 1.59 -9.68
CA ASP A 220 3.82 1.75 -11.14
C ASP A 220 5.25 1.46 -11.65
N SER A 221 5.41 1.40 -12.97
CA SER A 221 6.67 1.00 -13.62
C SER A 221 7.90 1.84 -13.23
N SER A 222 7.71 3.09 -12.79
CA SER A 222 8.80 3.95 -12.30
C SER A 222 9.52 3.38 -11.07
N LEU A 223 8.88 2.49 -10.33
CA LEU A 223 9.48 1.77 -9.20
C LEU A 223 10.39 0.61 -9.60
N THR A 224 10.57 0.34 -10.90
CA THR A 224 11.59 -0.61 -11.35
C THR A 224 12.99 -0.13 -10.98
N LYS A 225 13.28 1.16 -11.21
CA LYS A 225 14.55 1.81 -10.86
C LYS A 225 14.29 3.25 -10.39
N PRO A 226 13.65 3.42 -9.22
CA PRO A 226 13.30 4.74 -8.73
C PRO A 226 14.53 5.46 -8.19
N ASN A 227 14.41 6.77 -7.99
CA ASN A 227 15.31 7.53 -7.11
C ASN A 227 14.72 7.60 -5.69
N LYS A 228 15.52 8.08 -4.74
CA LYS A 228 15.17 8.21 -3.32
C LYS A 228 14.02 9.18 -3.10
N ASP A 229 13.90 10.19 -3.95
CA ASP A 229 12.79 11.14 -3.88
C ASP A 229 11.45 10.45 -4.13
N LEU A 230 11.39 9.50 -5.07
CA LEU A 230 10.20 8.71 -5.34
C LEU A 230 9.94 7.64 -4.27
N ASP A 231 10.95 6.91 -3.81
CA ASP A 231 10.78 6.00 -2.67
C ASP A 231 12.11 5.85 -1.95
N VAL A 232 12.16 6.21 -0.66
CA VAL A 232 13.41 6.20 0.11
C VAL A 232 13.98 4.79 0.34
N HIS A 233 13.14 3.76 0.27
CA HIS A 233 13.54 2.37 0.48
C HIS A 233 13.97 1.72 -0.83
N MET A 234 13.23 1.94 -1.91
CA MET A 234 13.51 1.34 -3.23
C MET A 234 14.46 2.17 -4.09
N GLY A 235 14.71 3.44 -3.74
CA GLY A 235 15.59 4.36 -4.48
C GLY A 235 16.96 3.77 -4.75
N SER A 236 17.35 3.73 -6.03
CA SER A 236 18.63 3.16 -6.50
C SER A 236 19.86 3.96 -6.08
N ASP A 237 19.67 5.24 -5.76
CA ASP A 237 20.59 6.19 -5.13
C ASP A 237 20.49 6.19 -3.58
N GLY A 238 19.78 5.22 -3.01
CA GLY A 238 19.58 5.03 -1.57
C GLY A 238 19.76 3.58 -1.15
N GLN A 239 18.75 3.02 -0.47
CA GLN A 239 18.80 1.66 0.06
C GLN A 239 18.57 0.57 -1.00
N ASN A 240 18.02 0.96 -2.17
CA ASN A 240 17.79 0.11 -3.34
C ASN A 240 17.12 -1.25 -3.03
N PHE A 241 16.14 -1.27 -2.13
CA PHE A 241 15.45 -2.51 -1.74
C PHE A 241 14.66 -3.13 -2.88
N ASP A 242 14.80 -4.44 -3.07
CA ASP A 242 13.81 -5.25 -3.79
C ASP A 242 12.58 -5.53 -2.91
N CYS A 243 11.45 -5.85 -3.54
CA CYS A 243 10.18 -6.10 -2.83
C CYS A 243 10.31 -7.14 -1.71
N VAL A 244 11.06 -8.21 -1.98
CA VAL A 244 11.33 -9.34 -1.06
C VAL A 244 12.11 -8.94 0.20
N ARG A 245 12.66 -7.72 0.25
CA ARG A 245 13.32 -7.20 1.47
C ARG A 245 12.32 -6.94 2.59
N CYS A 246 11.15 -6.40 2.25
CA CYS A 246 10.06 -6.11 3.19
C CYS A 246 9.00 -7.22 3.17
N HIS A 247 8.61 -7.66 1.97
CA HIS A 247 7.73 -8.79 1.75
C HIS A 247 8.48 -10.10 2.03
N THR A 248 8.66 -10.37 3.31
CA THR A 248 9.40 -11.55 3.80
C THR A 248 8.74 -12.81 3.28
N THR A 249 9.50 -13.63 2.57
CA THR A 249 9.00 -14.85 1.94
C THR A 249 9.56 -16.07 2.64
N GLN A 250 8.69 -16.96 3.11
CA GLN A 250 9.06 -18.26 3.67
C GLN A 250 8.25 -19.34 2.96
N LEU A 251 8.92 -20.40 2.48
CA LEU A 251 8.26 -21.50 1.75
C LEU A 251 7.34 -20.98 0.62
N HIS A 252 7.84 -20.03 -0.17
CA HIS A 252 7.10 -19.31 -1.22
C HIS A 252 5.86 -18.52 -0.76
N ASN A 253 5.51 -18.53 0.53
CA ASN A 253 4.47 -17.68 1.08
C ASN A 253 5.03 -16.27 1.31
N ILE A 254 4.55 -15.31 0.53
CA ILE A 254 5.00 -13.92 0.53
C ILE A 254 4.17 -13.14 1.54
N ALA A 255 4.81 -12.57 2.57
CA ALA A 255 4.11 -11.76 3.57
C ALA A 255 3.46 -10.51 2.97
N GLY A 256 2.29 -10.14 3.48
CA GLY A 256 1.50 -9.00 3.01
C GLY A 256 0.02 -9.18 3.31
N ARG A 257 -0.78 -8.14 3.04
CA ARG A 257 -2.24 -8.19 3.23
C ARG A 257 -2.90 -9.11 2.20
N MET A 258 -3.89 -9.90 2.62
CA MET A 258 -4.75 -10.67 1.71
C MET A 258 -6.22 -10.29 1.93
N TYR A 259 -6.78 -9.44 1.06
CA TYR A 259 -8.19 -9.01 1.11
C TYR A 259 -8.67 -8.61 2.51
N THR A 260 -9.31 -9.50 3.24
CA THR A 260 -9.89 -9.25 4.56
C THR A 260 -8.87 -9.38 5.69
N ALA A 261 -7.80 -10.16 5.51
CA ALA A 261 -6.81 -10.42 6.54
C ALA A 261 -5.79 -9.27 6.63
N PRO A 262 -5.48 -8.76 7.85
CA PRO A 262 -4.47 -7.74 8.04
C PRO A 262 -3.08 -8.24 7.63
N ALA A 263 -2.20 -7.34 7.18
CA ALA A 263 -0.83 -7.69 6.82
C ALA A 263 0.02 -8.10 8.03
N TYR A 264 -0.37 -7.67 9.23
CA TYR A 264 0.27 -7.92 10.51
C TYR A 264 -0.75 -7.67 11.62
N THR A 265 -0.61 -8.38 12.74
CA THR A 265 -1.43 -8.19 13.95
C THR A 265 -0.63 -7.59 15.10
N GLU A 266 0.70 -7.54 14.97
CA GLU A 266 1.62 -7.06 15.98
C GLU A 266 2.59 -6.02 15.38
N ARG A 267 3.03 -5.08 16.22
CA ARG A 267 3.90 -3.95 15.84
C ARG A 267 5.25 -4.06 16.53
N LYS A 268 5.91 -5.21 16.36
CA LYS A 268 7.20 -5.50 16.98
C LYS A 268 8.34 -5.15 16.03
N SER A 269 9.41 -4.61 16.59
CA SER A 269 10.68 -4.47 15.89
C SER A 269 11.40 -5.81 15.77
N LEU A 270 12.31 -5.93 14.80
CA LEU A 270 13.19 -7.10 14.69
C LEU A 270 14.18 -7.25 15.87
N ILE A 271 14.24 -6.24 16.74
CA ILE A 271 15.00 -6.31 18.00
C ILE A 271 14.18 -7.02 19.08
N GLU A 272 12.87 -6.82 19.06
CA GLU A 272 11.93 -7.43 20.01
C GLU A 272 11.54 -8.86 19.60
N ASP A 273 11.51 -9.14 18.29
CA ASP A 273 11.15 -10.43 17.72
C ASP A 273 11.89 -10.62 16.37
N ASP A 274 12.93 -11.45 16.36
CA ASP A 274 13.78 -11.68 15.20
C ASP A 274 13.12 -12.55 14.11
N LEU A 275 12.00 -13.22 14.45
CA LEU A 275 11.18 -14.00 13.52
C LEU A 275 10.03 -13.18 12.92
N ALA A 276 9.80 -11.97 13.41
CA ALA A 276 8.75 -11.09 12.89
C ALA A 276 8.96 -10.77 11.39
N SER A 277 7.85 -10.67 10.67
CA SER A 277 7.87 -10.22 9.27
C SER A 277 8.30 -8.76 9.17
N LYS A 278 9.12 -8.45 8.16
CA LYS A 278 9.66 -7.11 7.88
C LYS A 278 8.66 -6.16 7.19
N ILE A 279 7.37 -6.53 7.20
CA ILE A 279 6.32 -5.85 6.44
C ILE A 279 5.84 -4.56 7.11
N THR A 280 6.14 -4.36 8.40
CA THR A 280 5.75 -3.15 9.16
C THR A 280 6.86 -2.12 9.17
N CYS A 281 6.52 -0.84 9.33
CA CYS A 281 7.52 0.22 9.53
C CYS A 281 8.32 -0.02 10.82
N GLU A 282 7.63 -0.39 11.90
CA GLU A 282 8.21 -0.62 13.22
C GLU A 282 9.22 -1.77 13.24
N SER A 283 9.10 -2.74 12.32
CA SER A 283 10.05 -3.85 12.16
C SER A 283 11.50 -3.35 12.04
N CYS A 284 11.71 -2.23 11.35
CA CYS A 284 13.02 -1.61 11.16
C CYS A 284 13.22 -0.30 11.95
N HIS A 285 12.13 0.41 12.29
CA HIS A 285 12.18 1.78 12.80
C HIS A 285 11.77 1.94 14.27
N SER A 286 11.30 0.89 14.95
CA SER A 286 10.62 0.94 16.26
C SER A 286 9.32 1.76 16.26
N ALA A 287 8.59 1.74 17.38
CA ALA A 287 7.35 2.49 17.55
C ALA A 287 7.56 4.01 17.74
N THR A 288 8.75 4.43 18.16
CA THR A 288 9.09 5.85 18.44
C THR A 288 10.37 6.25 17.69
N PRO A 289 10.31 6.36 16.35
CA PRO A 289 11.50 6.56 15.51
C PRO A 289 12.09 7.99 15.55
N HIS A 290 11.36 8.95 16.09
CA HIS A 290 11.79 10.35 16.16
C HIS A 290 12.65 10.61 17.39
N GLU A 291 13.38 11.73 17.41
CA GLU A 291 14.18 12.16 18.55
C GLU A 291 13.37 12.16 19.87
N ALA A 292 14.05 11.87 20.98
CA ALA A 292 13.41 11.81 22.29
C ALA A 292 12.71 13.14 22.61
N GLY A 293 11.44 13.07 23.05
CA GLY A 293 10.60 14.24 23.31
C GLY A 293 9.91 14.83 22.07
N HIS A 294 10.16 14.32 20.87
CA HIS A 294 9.47 14.80 19.66
C HIS A 294 8.00 14.34 19.63
N LYS A 295 7.07 15.29 19.50
CA LYS A 295 5.62 15.03 19.60
C LYS A 295 5.07 14.03 18.58
N ALA A 296 5.75 13.85 17.44
CA ALA A 296 5.35 12.84 16.45
C ALA A 296 5.45 11.40 16.97
N ASN A 297 6.26 11.13 18.01
CA ASN A 297 6.28 9.82 18.65
C ASN A 297 4.93 9.51 19.32
N ASP A 298 4.29 10.47 19.98
CA ASP A 298 2.94 10.27 20.57
C ASP A 298 1.87 10.06 19.49
N HIS A 299 2.09 10.58 18.28
CA HIS A 299 1.14 10.40 17.19
C HIS A 299 1.10 8.95 16.70
N THR A 300 2.19 8.19 16.84
CA THR A 300 2.25 6.81 16.34
C THR A 300 1.25 5.89 17.03
N ASP A 301 0.67 6.30 18.17
CA ASP A 301 -0.42 5.55 18.82
C ASP A 301 -1.67 5.49 17.95
N LYS A 302 -1.99 6.59 17.24
CA LYS A 302 -3.26 6.76 16.51
C LYS A 302 -3.11 7.16 15.05
N VAL A 303 -1.92 7.52 14.58
CA VAL A 303 -1.63 7.90 13.20
C VAL A 303 -0.59 6.94 12.64
N ALA A 304 -0.92 6.29 11.53
CA ALA A 304 0.01 5.38 10.87
C ALA A 304 1.20 6.13 10.25
N CYS A 305 2.38 5.52 10.23
CA CYS A 305 3.59 6.12 9.64
C CYS A 305 3.33 6.56 8.19
N GLN A 306 2.60 5.74 7.44
CA GLN A 306 2.20 5.99 6.06
C GLN A 306 1.46 7.32 5.90
N SER A 307 0.59 7.70 6.86
CA SER A 307 -0.21 8.92 6.80
C SER A 307 0.64 10.18 6.71
N CYS A 308 1.79 10.18 7.38
CA CYS A 308 2.72 11.30 7.38
C CYS A 308 3.80 11.18 6.29
N HIS A 309 4.22 9.95 6.00
CA HIS A 309 5.38 9.69 5.13
C HIS A 309 5.02 9.41 3.66
N ILE A 310 3.74 9.31 3.30
CA ILE A 310 3.27 9.19 1.91
C ILE A 310 2.35 10.39 1.63
N PRO A 311 2.92 11.59 1.39
CA PRO A 311 2.14 12.83 1.28
C PRO A 311 1.25 12.87 0.02
N THR A 312 1.75 12.31 -1.09
CA THR A 312 1.04 12.18 -2.37
C THR A 312 1.44 10.89 -3.09
N VAL A 313 0.53 10.40 -3.94
CA VAL A 313 0.73 9.22 -4.80
C VAL A 313 0.58 9.57 -6.27
N ALA A 314 0.83 8.60 -7.16
CA ALA A 314 0.86 8.79 -8.60
C ALA A 314 1.84 9.93 -8.98
N ARG A 315 3.04 9.92 -8.40
CA ARG A 315 4.01 11.02 -8.54
C ARG A 315 4.71 11.03 -9.89
N VAL A 316 4.86 9.86 -10.52
CA VAL A 316 5.44 9.73 -11.87
C VAL A 316 4.37 9.42 -12.90
N ASN A 317 3.63 8.33 -12.73
CA ASN A 317 2.59 7.91 -13.65
C ASN A 317 1.19 8.27 -13.13
N PRO A 318 0.27 8.79 -13.97
CA PRO A 318 -1.12 9.02 -13.59
C PRO A 318 -1.81 7.72 -13.19
N THR A 319 -2.72 7.81 -12.22
CA THR A 319 -3.56 6.69 -11.80
C THR A 319 -5.02 6.98 -12.08
N LYS A 320 -5.81 5.93 -12.33
CA LYS A 320 -7.24 6.09 -12.62
C LYS A 320 -7.97 6.36 -11.31
N MET A 321 -8.74 7.44 -11.26
CA MET A 321 -9.52 7.87 -10.09
C MET A 321 -10.99 7.51 -10.21
N SER A 322 -11.51 7.44 -11.44
CA SER A 322 -12.84 6.90 -11.67
C SER A 322 -12.98 6.09 -12.93
N TRP A 323 -13.96 5.20 -12.92
CA TRP A 323 -14.37 4.38 -14.07
C TRP A 323 -15.88 4.17 -14.08
N ASP A 324 -16.54 4.78 -15.06
CA ASP A 324 -17.97 4.66 -15.32
C ASP A 324 -18.24 3.72 -16.49
N TRP A 325 -18.74 2.53 -16.18
CA TRP A 325 -19.13 1.53 -17.17
C TRP A 325 -20.49 1.80 -17.81
N SER A 326 -21.37 2.63 -17.21
CA SER A 326 -22.67 2.96 -17.80
C SER A 326 -22.54 3.71 -19.13
N GLU A 327 -21.42 4.41 -19.29
CA GLU A 327 -21.08 5.16 -20.49
C GLU A 327 -20.51 4.27 -21.60
N ALA A 328 -20.27 2.97 -21.34
CA ALA A 328 -19.71 2.04 -22.31
C ALA A 328 -20.70 1.72 -23.45
N GLY A 329 -20.16 1.32 -24.60
CA GLY A 329 -20.93 0.95 -25.79
C GLY A 329 -21.21 2.08 -26.77
N ARG A 330 -20.94 3.35 -26.44
CA ARG A 330 -21.16 4.46 -27.39
C ARG A 330 -20.22 4.34 -28.57
N LYS A 331 -20.76 4.58 -29.76
CA LYS A 331 -20.06 4.50 -31.04
C LYS A 331 -20.05 5.89 -31.70
N LYS A 332 -19.02 6.16 -32.48
CA LYS A 332 -18.94 7.33 -33.36
C LYS A 332 -18.99 6.82 -34.79
N ASP A 333 -19.94 7.31 -35.57
CA ASP A 333 -20.16 6.87 -36.96
C ASP A 333 -20.33 5.33 -37.09
N GLY A 334 -21.05 4.74 -36.14
CA GLY A 334 -21.28 3.28 -36.07
C GLY A 334 -20.07 2.45 -35.65
N LYS A 335 -18.91 3.06 -35.36
CA LYS A 335 -17.67 2.36 -34.97
C LYS A 335 -17.27 2.63 -33.52
N PRO A 336 -16.65 1.66 -32.83
CA PRO A 336 -16.01 1.89 -31.54
C PRO A 336 -14.93 2.98 -31.66
N TYR A 337 -14.82 3.82 -30.63
CA TYR A 337 -13.82 4.89 -30.57
C TYR A 337 -13.20 5.01 -29.19
N LYS A 338 -12.14 5.81 -29.11
CA LYS A 338 -11.41 6.12 -27.88
C LYS A 338 -11.03 7.59 -27.89
N THR A 339 -10.98 8.22 -26.73
CA THR A 339 -10.43 9.57 -26.53
C THR A 339 -9.33 9.53 -25.48
N LYS A 340 -8.55 10.61 -25.38
CA LYS A 340 -7.48 10.74 -24.39
C LYS A 340 -7.62 12.04 -23.61
N ASP A 341 -7.20 12.01 -22.35
CA ASP A 341 -7.08 13.19 -21.49
C ASP A 341 -5.76 13.95 -21.72
N GLU A 342 -5.55 14.98 -20.90
CA GLU A 342 -4.34 15.81 -20.85
C GLU A 342 -3.05 15.04 -20.55
N PHE A 343 -3.15 13.85 -19.94
CA PHE A 343 -2.01 12.98 -19.65
C PHE A 343 -1.76 11.96 -20.77
N GLY A 344 -2.52 12.03 -21.87
CA GLY A 344 -2.44 11.08 -22.97
C GLY A 344 -2.98 9.68 -22.62
N LYS A 345 -3.68 9.54 -21.49
CA LYS A 345 -4.33 8.29 -21.07
C LYS A 345 -5.71 8.22 -21.71
N TYR A 346 -6.18 7.02 -22.03
CA TYR A 346 -7.55 6.88 -22.54
C TYR A 346 -8.55 7.25 -21.43
N ASP A 347 -9.31 8.31 -21.67
CA ASP A 347 -10.36 8.80 -20.77
C ASP A 347 -11.75 8.32 -21.22
N TYR A 348 -11.89 7.86 -22.46
CA TYR A 348 -13.04 7.08 -22.89
C TYR A 348 -12.60 5.96 -23.84
N MET A 349 -13.25 4.81 -23.74
CA MET A 349 -13.18 3.75 -24.75
C MET A 349 -14.55 3.09 -24.87
N SER A 350 -15.06 2.84 -26.08
CA SER A 350 -16.37 2.17 -26.24
C SER A 350 -16.48 0.84 -25.50
N ILE A 351 -15.37 0.11 -25.36
CA ILE A 351 -15.32 -1.17 -24.65
C ILE A 351 -15.22 -1.06 -23.12
N LYS A 352 -15.05 0.15 -22.57
CA LYS A 352 -14.81 0.37 -21.13
C LYS A 352 -15.67 1.48 -20.53
N GLY A 353 -16.19 2.42 -21.32
CA GLY A 353 -16.88 3.61 -20.82
C GLY A 353 -15.92 4.75 -20.48
N GLN A 354 -16.34 5.62 -19.58
CA GLN A 354 -15.63 6.86 -19.22
C GLN A 354 -14.70 6.62 -18.03
N MET A 355 -13.54 7.25 -18.05
CA MET A 355 -12.51 7.16 -17.03
C MET A 355 -11.98 8.56 -16.72
N LYS A 356 -11.50 8.76 -15.50
CA LYS A 356 -10.75 9.97 -15.11
C LYS A 356 -9.43 9.57 -14.48
N TRP A 357 -8.39 10.31 -14.81
CA TRP A 357 -7.05 10.09 -14.30
C TRP A 357 -6.57 11.31 -13.53
N ALA A 358 -5.66 11.08 -12.58
CA ALA A 358 -4.99 12.15 -11.86
C ALA A 358 -3.56 11.76 -11.51
N LYS A 359 -2.75 12.78 -11.21
CA LYS A 359 -1.34 12.69 -10.85
C LYS A 359 -1.11 13.52 -9.58
N ASN A 360 -0.13 13.15 -8.75
CA ASN A 360 0.19 13.83 -7.48
C ASN A 360 -1.02 13.94 -6.53
N ILE A 361 -1.73 12.84 -6.33
CA ILE A 361 -2.99 12.81 -5.58
C ILE A 361 -2.70 12.80 -4.08
N GLN A 362 -3.37 13.67 -3.34
CA GLN A 362 -3.42 13.61 -1.88
C GLN A 362 -4.30 12.43 -1.44
N PRO A 363 -3.83 11.57 -0.50
CA PRO A 363 -4.64 10.48 0.04
C PRO A 363 -5.91 10.95 0.77
N GLU A 364 -6.91 10.07 0.82
CA GLU A 364 -8.04 10.16 1.74
C GLU A 364 -7.72 9.34 3.01
N TYR A 365 -8.17 9.78 4.19
CA TYR A 365 -7.73 9.21 5.47
C TYR A 365 -8.89 8.59 6.25
N PHE A 366 -8.69 7.36 6.75
CA PHE A 366 -9.71 6.61 7.50
C PHE A 366 -9.10 5.93 8.73
N TRP A 367 -9.93 5.70 9.76
CA TRP A 367 -9.58 4.75 10.82
C TRP A 367 -9.50 3.33 10.26
N PHE A 368 -8.39 2.65 10.56
CA PHE A 368 -8.09 1.35 9.96
C PHE A 368 -7.34 0.44 10.92
N ASN A 369 -7.86 -0.77 11.12
CA ASN A 369 -7.26 -1.81 11.96
C ASN A 369 -6.51 -2.90 11.16
N GLY A 370 -6.24 -2.64 9.88
CA GLY A 370 -5.58 -3.60 8.98
C GLY A 370 -6.54 -4.43 8.12
N SER A 371 -7.83 -4.50 8.48
CA SER A 371 -8.82 -5.31 7.78
C SER A 371 -9.67 -4.49 6.81
N ILE A 372 -9.94 -5.03 5.62
CA ILE A 372 -10.85 -4.41 4.65
C ILE A 372 -12.09 -5.30 4.53
N ALA A 373 -13.26 -4.73 4.77
CA ALA A 373 -14.52 -5.39 4.46
C ALA A 373 -14.72 -5.32 2.94
N SER A 374 -15.07 -6.44 2.31
CA SER A 374 -15.26 -6.54 0.86
C SER A 374 -16.60 -7.19 0.56
N ARG A 375 -17.30 -6.63 -0.43
CA ARG A 375 -18.50 -7.22 -1.01
C ARG A 375 -18.13 -8.21 -2.10
N THR A 376 -18.98 -9.20 -2.28
CA THR A 376 -18.90 -10.23 -3.30
C THR A 376 -20.11 -10.14 -4.23
N THR A 377 -20.09 -10.88 -5.33
CA THR A 377 -21.27 -11.01 -6.23
C THR A 377 -22.48 -11.69 -5.59
N ARG A 378 -22.36 -12.17 -4.35
CA ARG A 378 -23.44 -12.82 -3.60
C ARG A 378 -24.12 -11.89 -2.59
N ASP A 379 -23.50 -10.76 -2.29
CA ASP A 379 -24.02 -9.84 -1.28
C ASP A 379 -25.08 -8.92 -1.89
N GLU A 380 -26.21 -8.78 -1.18
CA GLU A 380 -27.22 -7.78 -1.51
C GLU A 380 -26.65 -6.37 -1.26
N ILE A 381 -27.06 -5.43 -2.12
CA ILE A 381 -26.69 -4.03 -2.07
C ILE A 381 -27.93 -3.13 -1.99
N ASP A 382 -27.73 -1.91 -1.50
CA ASP A 382 -28.70 -0.83 -1.65
C ASP A 382 -28.31 0.04 -2.85
N PRO A 383 -29.05 -0.02 -3.97
CA PRO A 383 -28.72 0.75 -5.17
C PRO A 383 -29.12 2.23 -5.07
N ALA A 384 -29.78 2.66 -3.99
CA ALA A 384 -30.16 4.07 -3.80
C ALA A 384 -28.97 4.95 -3.37
N GLY A 385 -27.86 4.35 -2.92
CA GLY A 385 -26.66 5.04 -2.50
C GLY A 385 -25.39 4.51 -3.14
N VAL A 386 -24.25 5.06 -2.72
CA VAL A 386 -22.93 4.61 -3.17
C VAL A 386 -22.57 3.29 -2.48
N VAL A 387 -22.37 2.24 -3.27
CA VAL A 387 -22.03 0.91 -2.76
C VAL A 387 -20.52 0.80 -2.53
N ALA A 388 -20.12 0.66 -1.26
CA ALA A 388 -18.74 0.35 -0.92
C ALA A 388 -18.40 -1.10 -1.26
N VAL A 389 -17.78 -1.33 -2.42
CA VAL A 389 -17.29 -2.66 -2.84
C VAL A 389 -16.17 -3.12 -1.91
N SER A 390 -15.34 -2.19 -1.46
CA SER A 390 -14.44 -2.40 -0.34
C SER A 390 -14.37 -1.16 0.55
N GLN A 391 -14.24 -1.38 1.86
CA GLN A 391 -14.13 -0.31 2.85
C GLN A 391 -13.12 -0.63 3.96
N PRO A 392 -12.36 0.36 4.46
CA PRO A 392 -11.52 0.18 5.64
C PRO A 392 -12.40 -0.20 6.85
N VAL A 393 -11.93 -1.16 7.66
CA VAL A 393 -12.56 -1.50 8.94
C VAL A 393 -11.74 -0.88 10.06
N GLY A 394 -12.43 -0.32 11.04
CA GLY A 394 -11.82 0.30 12.20
C GLY A 394 -12.65 1.45 12.73
N GLY A 395 -12.17 2.05 13.81
CA GLY A 395 -12.78 3.22 14.42
C GLY A 395 -11.87 3.82 15.47
N GLN A 396 -12.15 5.04 15.89
CA GLN A 396 -11.35 5.75 16.89
C GLN A 396 -11.18 4.96 18.21
N SER A 397 -12.25 4.30 18.65
CA SER A 397 -12.30 3.51 19.90
C SER A 397 -11.67 2.12 19.77
N ASP A 398 -11.39 1.66 18.55
CA ASP A 398 -10.71 0.39 18.33
C ASP A 398 -9.21 0.57 18.65
N PRO A 399 -8.66 -0.19 19.62
CA PRO A 399 -7.26 -0.07 20.02
C PRO A 399 -6.26 -0.48 18.93
N GLN A 400 -6.69 -1.28 17.94
CA GLN A 400 -5.87 -1.66 16.79
C GLN A 400 -5.96 -0.65 15.64
N SER A 401 -6.91 0.27 15.69
CA SER A 401 -7.14 1.25 14.63
C SER A 401 -6.19 2.44 14.71
N ARG A 402 -5.63 2.80 13.55
CA ARG A 402 -4.91 4.06 13.31
C ARG A 402 -5.48 4.78 12.09
N ILE A 403 -5.29 6.09 12.02
CA ILE A 403 -5.58 6.90 10.84
C ILE A 403 -4.57 6.52 9.76
N PHE A 404 -5.05 6.03 8.62
CA PHE A 404 -4.26 5.46 7.54
C PHE A 404 -4.62 6.09 6.18
N PRO A 405 -3.66 6.27 5.25
CA PRO A 405 -3.93 6.88 3.95
C PRO A 405 -4.41 5.85 2.92
N PHE A 406 -5.40 6.24 2.12
CA PHE A 406 -5.97 5.43 1.06
C PHE A 406 -6.08 6.20 -0.24
N LYS A 407 -5.93 5.48 -1.35
CA LYS A 407 -6.51 5.89 -2.62
C LYS A 407 -7.94 5.33 -2.69
N ILE A 408 -8.90 6.18 -3.01
CA ILE A 408 -10.29 5.78 -3.28
C ILE A 408 -10.54 5.85 -4.77
N HIS A 409 -10.89 4.71 -5.36
CA HIS A 409 -11.38 4.66 -6.74
C HIS A 409 -12.91 4.66 -6.72
N ARG A 410 -13.51 5.58 -7.48
CA ARG A 410 -14.97 5.72 -7.64
C ARG A 410 -15.39 5.07 -8.95
N GLY A 411 -16.51 4.38 -9.01
CA GLY A 411 -16.95 3.74 -10.24
C GLY A 411 -18.44 3.67 -10.38
N VAL A 412 -18.90 3.32 -11.57
CA VAL A 412 -20.30 3.02 -11.87
C VAL A 412 -20.31 1.68 -12.58
N GLN A 413 -20.95 0.67 -12.00
CA GLN A 413 -20.87 -0.72 -12.48
C GLN A 413 -22.23 -1.42 -12.41
N PRO A 414 -22.46 -2.48 -13.20
CA PRO A 414 -23.78 -3.09 -13.33
C PRO A 414 -24.20 -3.84 -12.06
N TYR A 415 -25.50 -3.82 -11.77
CA TYR A 415 -26.16 -4.61 -10.75
C TYR A 415 -27.50 -5.18 -11.25
N ASP A 416 -27.95 -6.27 -10.65
CA ASP A 416 -29.23 -6.90 -10.97
C ASP A 416 -30.37 -6.18 -10.25
N LYS A 417 -31.39 -5.71 -10.97
CA LYS A 417 -32.49 -4.93 -10.38
C LYS A 417 -33.42 -5.76 -9.48
N VAL A 418 -33.50 -7.07 -9.71
CA VAL A 418 -34.38 -7.98 -8.98
C VAL A 418 -33.64 -8.57 -7.79
N HIS A 419 -32.45 -9.12 -8.02
CA HIS A 419 -31.65 -9.74 -6.96
C HIS A 419 -30.90 -8.73 -6.10
N LYS A 420 -30.76 -7.47 -6.57
CA LYS A 420 -30.01 -6.40 -5.90
C LYS A 420 -28.59 -6.82 -5.54
N THR A 421 -27.91 -7.52 -6.45
CA THR A 421 -26.51 -7.92 -6.32
C THR A 421 -25.69 -7.26 -7.41
N LEU A 422 -24.44 -6.89 -7.12
CA LEU A 422 -23.50 -6.47 -8.17
C LEU A 422 -23.28 -7.61 -9.16
N LEU A 423 -23.30 -7.28 -10.45
CA LEU A 423 -23.09 -8.25 -11.52
C LEU A 423 -21.62 -8.27 -11.95
N ALA A 424 -21.16 -9.46 -12.35
CA ALA A 424 -19.84 -9.63 -12.94
C ALA A 424 -19.97 -9.98 -14.42
N PRO A 425 -19.78 -9.03 -15.36
CA PRO A 425 -19.83 -9.33 -16.78
C PRO A 425 -18.60 -10.14 -17.20
N LEU A 426 -18.76 -11.05 -18.16
CA LEU A 426 -17.63 -11.60 -18.91
C LEU A 426 -17.08 -10.51 -19.85
N LEU A 427 -15.82 -10.14 -19.70
CA LEU A 427 -15.24 -9.02 -20.44
C LEU A 427 -14.47 -9.46 -21.68
N SER A 428 -13.81 -10.61 -21.61
CA SER A 428 -12.91 -11.14 -22.64
C SER A 428 -13.47 -12.40 -23.32
N GLY A 429 -12.85 -12.80 -24.44
CA GLY A 429 -13.31 -13.92 -25.27
C GLY A 429 -14.42 -13.54 -26.27
N ASP A 430 -14.95 -14.54 -26.97
CA ASP A 430 -15.91 -14.34 -28.05
C ASP A 430 -17.27 -13.83 -27.59
N ASP A 431 -17.66 -14.22 -26.38
CA ASP A 431 -18.87 -13.74 -25.69
C ASP A 431 -18.63 -12.46 -24.87
N GLY A 432 -17.37 -12.05 -24.72
CA GLY A 432 -16.97 -10.98 -23.82
C GLY A 432 -17.39 -9.59 -24.30
N TYR A 433 -17.73 -8.72 -23.34
CA TYR A 433 -18.18 -7.35 -23.62
C TYR A 433 -17.20 -6.56 -24.51
N TRP A 434 -15.89 -6.76 -24.37
CA TRP A 434 -14.90 -6.04 -25.18
C TRP A 434 -14.98 -6.36 -26.67
N LYS A 435 -15.55 -7.51 -27.05
CA LYS A 435 -15.76 -7.91 -28.45
C LYS A 435 -17.17 -7.57 -28.92
N THR A 436 -18.17 -7.83 -28.08
CA THR A 436 -19.59 -7.78 -28.48
C THR A 436 -20.23 -6.41 -28.26
N LEU A 437 -19.78 -5.65 -27.26
CA LEU A 437 -20.46 -4.46 -26.73
C LEU A 437 -21.92 -4.73 -26.31
N ASP A 438 -22.21 -5.97 -25.91
CA ASP A 438 -23.54 -6.45 -25.53
C ASP A 438 -23.56 -6.76 -24.02
N TRP A 439 -24.28 -5.93 -23.26
CA TRP A 439 -24.36 -6.06 -21.81
C TRP A 439 -25.14 -7.31 -21.39
N ASP A 440 -26.30 -7.58 -21.97
CA ASP A 440 -27.12 -8.74 -21.60
C ASP A 440 -26.36 -10.05 -21.81
N ARG A 441 -25.66 -10.17 -22.94
CA ARG A 441 -24.81 -11.35 -23.22
C ARG A 441 -23.67 -11.47 -22.23
N ALA A 442 -22.92 -10.38 -22.00
CA ALA A 442 -21.77 -10.39 -21.11
C ALA A 442 -22.16 -10.70 -19.65
N LEU A 443 -23.25 -10.10 -19.15
CA LEU A 443 -23.75 -10.30 -17.80
C LEU A 443 -24.28 -11.72 -17.61
N SER A 444 -25.06 -12.23 -18.59
CA SER A 444 -25.54 -13.61 -18.57
C SER A 444 -24.39 -14.60 -18.49
N LYS A 445 -23.37 -14.44 -19.34
CA LYS A 445 -22.22 -15.35 -19.39
C LYS A 445 -21.31 -15.26 -18.17
N GLY A 446 -21.12 -14.08 -17.61
CA GLY A 446 -20.36 -13.92 -16.38
C GLY A 446 -21.06 -14.53 -15.16
N GLN A 447 -22.38 -14.31 -15.03
CA GLN A 447 -23.17 -14.94 -13.95
C GLN A 447 -23.25 -16.47 -14.11
N GLU A 448 -23.37 -16.98 -15.35
CA GLU A 448 -23.26 -18.42 -15.67
C GLU A 448 -21.92 -18.99 -15.19
N ALA A 449 -20.81 -18.33 -15.52
CA ALA A 449 -19.47 -18.73 -15.06
C ALA A 449 -19.33 -18.75 -13.53
N LEU A 450 -20.01 -17.84 -12.85
CA LEU A 450 -20.04 -17.80 -11.39
C LEU A 450 -21.03 -18.81 -10.77
N GLY A 451 -21.97 -19.35 -11.54
CA GLY A 451 -23.08 -20.17 -11.03
C GLY A 451 -24.06 -19.35 -10.20
N LEU A 452 -24.34 -18.12 -10.62
CA LEU A 452 -25.24 -17.17 -9.96
C LEU A 452 -26.40 -16.80 -10.89
N PRO A 453 -27.57 -16.44 -10.35
CA PRO A 453 -28.69 -16.03 -11.17
C PRO A 453 -28.45 -14.66 -11.82
N PHE A 454 -29.10 -14.44 -12.96
CA PHE A 454 -29.29 -13.14 -13.57
C PHE A 454 -30.76 -13.02 -13.96
N SER A 455 -31.42 -11.95 -13.55
CA SER A 455 -32.85 -11.74 -13.80
C SER A 455 -33.18 -11.32 -15.24
N GLY A 456 -32.16 -10.99 -16.05
CA GLY A 456 -32.34 -10.33 -17.34
C GLY A 456 -32.62 -8.83 -17.21
N GLN A 457 -32.58 -8.27 -15.99
CA GLN A 457 -32.78 -6.85 -15.75
C GLN A 457 -31.60 -6.30 -14.95
N PHE A 458 -30.88 -5.35 -15.53
CA PHE A 458 -29.78 -4.66 -14.87
C PHE A 458 -29.93 -3.15 -14.97
N ASP A 459 -29.22 -2.48 -14.09
CA ASP A 459 -28.95 -1.04 -14.14
C ASP A 459 -27.54 -0.81 -13.59
N PHE A 460 -27.10 0.43 -13.47
CA PHE A 460 -25.79 0.78 -12.93
C PHE A 460 -25.91 1.46 -11.57
N VAL A 461 -24.91 1.23 -10.72
CA VAL A 461 -24.83 1.81 -9.38
C VAL A 461 -23.45 2.42 -9.15
N GLU A 462 -23.42 3.55 -8.43
CA GLU A 462 -22.18 4.16 -7.97
C GLU A 462 -21.49 3.28 -6.93
N THR A 463 -20.17 3.20 -7.00
CA THR A 463 -19.34 2.33 -6.16
C THR A 463 -18.06 3.00 -5.71
N THR A 464 -17.53 2.55 -4.58
CA THR A 464 -16.19 2.89 -4.11
C THR A 464 -15.34 1.65 -3.87
N TYR A 465 -14.04 1.80 -4.06
CA TYR A 465 -13.05 0.76 -3.78
C TYR A 465 -11.78 1.37 -3.24
N VAL A 466 -11.25 0.82 -2.15
CA VAL A 466 -10.13 1.39 -1.41
C VAL A 466 -8.82 0.64 -1.66
N PHE A 467 -7.73 1.38 -1.78
CA PHE A 467 -6.35 0.87 -1.75
C PHE A 467 -5.59 1.50 -0.59
N PRO A 468 -5.13 0.72 0.39
CA PRO A 468 -4.20 1.24 1.39
C PRO A 468 -2.89 1.60 0.69
N LEU A 469 -2.33 2.77 1.04
CA LEU A 469 -1.09 3.27 0.46
C LEU A 469 0.09 2.90 1.37
N THR A 470 1.06 2.17 0.82
CA THR A 470 2.17 1.60 1.60
C THR A 470 3.55 1.79 0.97
N HIS A 471 3.61 2.31 -0.26
CA HIS A 471 4.84 2.57 -1.00
C HIS A 471 4.95 4.05 -1.36
N MET A 472 6.02 4.42 -2.09
CA MET A 472 6.36 5.81 -2.39
C MET A 472 6.58 6.62 -1.12
N VAL A 473 7.28 6.04 -0.14
CA VAL A 473 7.64 6.72 1.09
C VAL A 473 8.59 7.88 0.75
N ALA A 474 8.18 9.10 1.08
CA ALA A 474 8.90 10.31 0.73
C ALA A 474 10.12 10.56 1.65
N PRO A 475 11.12 11.32 1.18
CA PRO A 475 12.20 11.82 2.04
C PRO A 475 11.68 12.54 3.28
N LYS A 476 12.42 12.45 4.39
CA LYS A 476 12.04 13.10 5.68
C LYS A 476 11.78 14.61 5.57
N ALA A 477 12.35 15.29 4.57
CA ALA A 477 12.22 16.73 4.36
C ALA A 477 10.88 17.12 3.71
N THR A 478 10.14 16.17 3.13
CA THR A 478 8.91 16.40 2.37
C THR A 478 7.72 15.63 2.93
N VAL A 479 7.82 15.21 4.20
CA VAL A 479 6.71 14.57 4.93
C VAL A 479 5.62 15.59 5.24
N VAL A 480 4.42 15.08 5.51
CA VAL A 480 3.28 15.90 5.92
C VAL A 480 3.63 16.70 7.18
N THR A 481 3.38 18.00 7.15
CA THR A 481 3.62 18.91 8.27
C THR A 481 2.43 18.97 9.22
N CYS A 482 2.65 19.42 10.46
CA CYS A 482 1.58 19.56 11.46
C CYS A 482 0.41 20.39 10.94
N LYS A 483 0.69 21.50 10.23
CA LYS A 483 -0.32 22.43 9.73
C LYS A 483 -1.26 21.78 8.72
N GLU A 484 -0.77 20.83 7.92
CA GLU A 484 -1.61 20.16 6.91
C GLU A 484 -2.68 19.26 7.53
N CYS A 485 -2.48 18.76 8.75
CA CYS A 485 -3.47 17.95 9.47
C CYS A 485 -4.32 18.80 10.43
N HIS A 486 -3.68 19.72 11.16
CA HIS A 486 -4.28 20.53 12.20
C HIS A 486 -4.89 21.85 11.69
N ALA A 487 -4.96 22.05 10.37
CA ALA A 487 -5.65 23.18 9.77
C ALA A 487 -7.16 23.12 10.04
N ARG A 488 -7.76 24.30 10.26
CA ARG A 488 -9.22 24.45 10.48
C ARG A 488 -10.03 24.18 9.23
N GLU A 489 -9.51 24.62 8.09
CA GLU A 489 -10.13 24.50 6.79
C GLU A 489 -9.18 23.71 5.88
N ASP A 490 -9.74 22.84 5.05
CA ASP A 490 -9.03 22.04 4.05
C ASP A 490 -7.85 21.21 4.59
N GLY A 491 -7.91 20.82 5.87
CA GLY A 491 -6.93 19.92 6.48
C GLY A 491 -7.07 18.48 5.94
N ARG A 492 -5.95 17.75 5.86
CA ARG A 492 -5.90 16.34 5.43
C ARG A 492 -6.87 15.43 6.18
N LEU A 493 -7.14 15.76 7.44
CA LEU A 493 -8.00 14.98 8.33
C LEU A 493 -9.39 15.60 8.54
N ALA A 494 -9.81 16.54 7.68
CA ALA A 494 -11.08 17.28 7.83
C ALA A 494 -12.31 16.36 7.94
N GLU A 495 -12.34 15.27 7.18
CA GLU A 495 -13.45 14.31 7.15
C GLU A 495 -13.52 13.40 8.40
N LEU A 496 -12.52 13.45 9.29
CA LEU A 496 -12.50 12.63 10.50
C LEU A 496 -13.09 13.38 11.70
N ALA A 497 -14.17 12.84 12.26
CA ALA A 497 -14.84 13.36 13.45
C ALA A 497 -14.71 12.43 14.67
N GLY A 498 -15.28 12.84 15.81
CA GLY A 498 -15.36 12.03 17.03
C GLY A 498 -14.24 12.28 18.06
N PHE A 499 -13.25 13.11 17.72
CA PHE A 499 -12.16 13.50 18.62
C PHE A 499 -11.83 14.98 18.50
N TYR A 500 -11.25 15.52 19.57
CA TYR A 500 -10.72 16.87 19.57
C TYR A 500 -9.31 16.87 18.97
N MET A 501 -9.12 17.65 17.92
CA MET A 501 -7.85 17.90 17.26
C MET A 501 -7.39 19.33 17.54
N PRO A 502 -6.26 19.53 18.25
CA PRO A 502 -5.71 20.86 18.49
C PRO A 502 -5.52 21.63 17.18
N GLY A 503 -5.84 22.93 17.17
CA GLY A 503 -5.70 23.79 15.98
C GLY A 503 -6.90 23.75 15.03
N ARG A 504 -7.44 22.55 14.73
CA ARG A 504 -8.63 22.36 13.89
C ARG A 504 -9.92 22.60 14.65
N ASP A 505 -10.08 21.89 15.77
CA ASP A 505 -11.31 21.93 16.56
C ASP A 505 -11.26 23.05 17.59
N GLN A 506 -12.42 23.62 17.89
CA GLN A 506 -12.59 24.69 18.86
C GLN A 506 -13.70 24.34 19.84
N TRP A 507 -13.52 24.67 21.11
CA TRP A 507 -14.57 24.54 22.09
C TRP A 507 -14.98 25.94 22.54
N ARG A 508 -15.91 26.55 21.77
CA ARG A 508 -16.28 27.97 21.86
C ARG A 508 -16.57 28.45 23.29
N PHE A 509 -17.13 27.58 24.14
CA PHE A 509 -17.38 27.89 25.54
C PHE A 509 -16.08 28.03 26.34
N MET A 510 -15.17 27.05 26.23
CA MET A 510 -13.85 27.13 26.86
C MET A 510 -13.03 28.29 26.31
N ASP A 511 -13.09 28.53 25.00
CA ASP A 511 -12.42 29.66 24.37
C ASP A 511 -12.95 30.99 24.90
N ALA A 512 -14.27 31.13 25.04
CA ALA A 512 -14.89 32.32 25.64
C ALA A 512 -14.49 32.51 27.10
N MET A 513 -14.49 31.44 27.91
CA MET A 513 -14.02 31.49 29.30
C MET A 513 -12.54 31.91 29.37
N GLY A 514 -11.70 31.37 28.49
CA GLY A 514 -10.29 31.75 28.38
C GLY A 514 -10.13 33.23 28.08
N TRP A 515 -10.88 33.77 27.11
CA TRP A 515 -10.87 35.20 26.79
C TRP A 515 -11.40 36.08 27.93
N VAL A 516 -12.44 35.65 28.64
CA VAL A 516 -12.94 36.36 29.83
C VAL A 516 -11.86 36.43 30.92
N LEU A 517 -11.11 35.34 31.15
CA LEU A 517 -10.00 35.33 32.11
C LEU A 517 -8.85 36.23 31.67
N VAL A 518 -8.48 36.22 30.39
CA VAL A 518 -7.41 37.08 29.84
C VAL A 518 -7.80 38.55 29.96
N ILE A 519 -9.00 38.92 29.49
CA ILE A 519 -9.50 40.29 29.55
C ILE A 519 -9.68 40.73 31.00
N GLY A 520 -10.24 39.87 31.86
CA GLY A 520 -10.41 40.15 33.28
C GLY A 520 -9.07 40.37 34.00
N SER A 521 -8.05 39.57 33.68
CA SER A 521 -6.70 39.74 34.24
C SER A 521 -6.06 41.04 33.77
N LEU A 522 -6.19 41.37 32.47
CA LEU A 522 -5.70 42.63 31.92
C LEU A 522 -6.36 43.84 32.60
N LEU A 523 -7.70 43.82 32.74
CA LEU A 523 -8.44 44.85 33.46
C LEU A 523 -7.99 44.98 34.90
N GLY A 524 -7.78 43.86 35.60
CA GLY A 524 -7.24 43.85 36.97
C GLY A 524 -5.87 44.52 37.07
N VAL A 525 -4.95 44.20 36.15
CA VAL A 525 -3.61 44.82 36.10
C VAL A 525 -3.70 46.32 35.79
N VAL A 526 -4.54 46.72 34.84
CA VAL A 526 -4.75 48.13 34.49
C VAL A 526 -5.35 48.91 35.66
N LEU A 527 -6.38 48.38 36.33
CA LEU A 527 -6.99 49.00 37.50
C LEU A 527 -5.99 49.10 38.66
N HIS A 528 -5.17 48.07 38.89
CA HIS A 528 -4.10 48.11 39.89
C HIS A 528 -3.05 49.19 39.55
N GLY A 529 -2.63 49.29 38.29
CA GLY A 529 -1.70 50.30 37.80
C GLY A 529 -2.23 51.72 37.96
N LEU A 530 -3.46 51.98 37.52
CA LEU A 530 -4.14 53.26 37.69
C LEU A 530 -4.29 53.63 39.17
N GLY A 531 -4.68 52.65 40.01
CA GLY A 531 -4.76 52.81 41.45
C GLY A 531 -3.44 53.32 42.04
N ARG A 532 -2.30 52.71 41.65
CA ARG A 532 -0.97 53.16 42.10
C ARG A 532 -0.66 54.60 41.70
N VAL A 533 -0.99 55.01 40.46
CA VAL A 533 -0.77 56.38 39.98
C VAL A 533 -1.58 57.39 40.79
N PHE A 534 -2.88 57.14 41.00
CA PHE A 534 -3.74 58.04 41.79
C PHE A 534 -3.37 58.09 43.27
N THR A 535 -2.87 56.99 43.86
CA THR A 535 -2.43 56.99 45.27
C THR A 535 -1.06 57.63 45.47
N ASN A 536 -0.16 57.58 44.48
CA ASN A 536 1.15 58.24 44.56
C ASN A 536 1.09 59.74 44.24
N GLY A 537 0.14 60.20 43.42
CA GLY A 537 -0.11 61.62 43.19
C GLY A 537 -0.70 62.39 44.38
N ARG A 538 -1.01 61.71 45.49
CA ARG A 538 -1.54 62.30 46.73
C ARG A 538 -0.47 62.60 47.80
N LYS A 539 0.83 62.46 47.46
CA LYS A 539 1.95 62.70 48.39
C LYS A 539 2.64 64.06 48.24
N GLU A 540 2.13 64.97 47.41
CA GLU A 540 2.60 66.36 47.33
C GLU A 540 1.46 67.36 47.56
N GLY A 541 0.85 67.30 48.74
CA GLY A 541 -0.07 68.30 49.26
C GLY A 541 0.32 68.70 50.66
#